data_AF-A0A847XAE7-F1
#
_entry.id   AF-A0A847XAE7-F1
#
_cell.length_a   1.000
_cell.length_b   1.000
_cell.length_c   1.000
_cell.angle_alpha   90.00
_cell.angle_beta   90.00
_cell.angle_gamma   90.00
#
_symmetry.space_group_name_H-M   'P 1'
#
loop_
_entity.id
_entity.type
_entity.pdbx_description
1 polymer ?
#
loop_
_entity_poly.entity_id
_entity_poly.type
_entity_poly.pdbx_seq_one_letter_code
_entity_poly.pdbx_strand_id
1 'polypeptide(L)'
;MNILKKLCVLLLSISPVTVARDKLNYEITNIEIQNQYLVVEGWGLMPDTQHFKSNSTHEFTLKLSSKTEHFSIKGNLKNIDLTYQMAYRGYPTCSKNEYFKSNCNYDFKNVGFTFKVPLNDLKPNHRYKMHLIMHAKQTNKKYEIPVFYVQDKDLVLTDGRKEYTVFSDFRHVSFQVFAKTLVAREKASPLSNQVYLGNQCSKSYKNSAFIRHLAIFNKIYDIERYNDLITYFKVRVQPSGCVEQRQRLIESKTSSDFAYIPSNYANYLGNPAEIIVNFISTKPYIYADDVIIKQYSDYNPLDYASAYDSYDGNLTDKIKVISSNVNTSIPSQYQTCYWVSNEIGKSATTCAMVRVIKVPNKRRFVSRFTVQDTYLKWWRREELTSIFNKKSGLKSKQFNLD
;
A
#
# COMPACT_ATOMS: atom_id res chain seq x y z
N MET A 1 7.03 -30.16 58.98
CA MET A 1 5.65 -29.78 58.56
C MET A 1 5.55 -28.28 58.69
N ASN A 2 5.41 -27.42 57.69
CA ASN A 2 5.05 -27.55 56.28
C ASN A 2 5.75 -26.43 55.51
N ILE A 3 6.47 -26.79 54.45
CA ILE A 3 6.98 -25.85 53.45
C ILE A 3 5.79 -25.49 52.54
N LEU A 4 5.33 -24.23 52.59
CA LEU A 4 4.33 -23.70 51.67
C LEU A 4 4.89 -23.74 50.24
N LYS A 5 4.45 -24.73 49.46
CA LYS A 5 4.57 -24.73 48.00
C LYS A 5 3.71 -23.58 47.45
N LYS A 6 4.35 -22.49 47.02
CA LYS A 6 3.77 -21.57 46.03
C LYS A 6 3.53 -22.37 44.75
N LEU A 7 2.29 -22.78 44.51
CA LEU A 7 1.85 -23.24 43.20
C LEU A 7 1.89 -22.03 42.26
N CYS A 8 2.97 -21.89 41.51
CA CYS A 8 2.99 -21.06 40.31
C CYS A 8 2.10 -21.79 39.29
N VAL A 9 0.84 -21.37 39.19
CA VAL A 9 -0.03 -21.78 38.08
C VAL A 9 0.52 -21.08 36.85
N LEU A 10 1.48 -21.72 36.19
CA LEU A 10 1.86 -21.39 34.83
C LEU A 10 0.59 -21.61 33.99
N LEU A 11 -0.15 -20.54 33.71
CA LEU A 11 -1.18 -20.54 32.67
C LEU A 11 -0.45 -20.84 31.37
N LEU A 12 -0.36 -22.12 31.01
CA LEU A 12 0.08 -22.57 29.70
C LEU A 12 -0.89 -21.96 28.68
N SER A 13 -0.51 -20.82 28.13
CA SER A 13 -1.20 -20.22 27.00
C SER A 13 -1.07 -21.21 25.86
N ILE A 14 -2.18 -21.86 25.49
CA ILE A 14 -2.20 -22.75 24.34
C ILE A 14 -1.86 -21.92 23.11
N SER A 15 -0.72 -22.24 22.47
CA SER A 15 -0.34 -21.69 21.18
C SER A 15 -1.38 -22.07 20.14
N PRO A 16 -1.76 -21.16 19.22
CA PRO A 16 -2.72 -21.49 18.20
C PRO A 16 -2.16 -22.55 17.25
N VAL A 17 -3.05 -23.40 16.72
CA VAL A 17 -2.70 -24.41 15.71
C VAL A 17 -3.00 -23.84 14.33
N THR A 18 -2.03 -23.89 13.41
CA THR A 18 -2.27 -23.48 12.02
C THR A 18 -3.18 -24.48 11.32
N VAL A 19 -4.27 -24.00 10.70
CA VAL A 19 -5.27 -24.84 10.05
C VAL A 19 -5.67 -24.35 8.66
N ALA A 20 -6.43 -25.16 7.93
CA ALA A 20 -7.08 -24.78 6.68
C ALA A 20 -8.52 -24.29 6.90
N ARG A 21 -9.16 -23.80 5.82
CA ARG A 21 -10.46 -23.11 5.88
C ARG A 21 -11.62 -24.04 6.24
N ASP A 22 -11.46 -25.35 6.13
CA ASP A 22 -12.42 -26.35 6.62
C ASP A 22 -12.53 -26.36 8.16
N LYS A 23 -11.48 -25.92 8.88
CA LYS A 23 -11.48 -25.80 10.35
C LYS A 23 -11.73 -24.39 10.86
N LEU A 24 -11.26 -23.39 10.13
CA LEU A 24 -11.50 -21.97 10.42
C LEU A 24 -11.91 -21.25 9.15
N ASN A 25 -13.21 -21.12 8.96
CA ASN A 25 -13.79 -20.41 7.82
C ASN A 25 -13.78 -18.92 8.12
N TYR A 26 -13.44 -18.09 7.14
CA TYR A 26 -13.45 -16.64 7.32
C TYR A 26 -13.57 -15.92 5.98
N GLU A 27 -13.96 -14.65 6.02
CA GLU A 27 -13.81 -13.75 4.87
C GLU A 27 -13.39 -12.37 5.39
N ILE A 28 -12.46 -11.72 4.69
CA ILE A 28 -12.21 -10.29 4.87
C ILE A 28 -13.16 -9.55 3.95
N THR A 29 -14.02 -8.71 4.52
CA THR A 29 -15.06 -7.99 3.79
C THR A 29 -14.60 -6.60 3.39
N ASN A 30 -13.79 -5.95 4.22
CA ASN A 30 -13.29 -4.60 3.98
C ASN A 30 -11.90 -4.38 4.58
N ILE A 31 -11.09 -3.59 3.88
CA ILE A 31 -9.85 -3.01 4.40
C ILE A 31 -9.80 -1.55 3.96
N GLU A 32 -9.64 -0.63 4.90
CA GLU A 32 -9.61 0.81 4.63
C GLU A 32 -8.74 1.55 5.64
N ILE A 33 -8.38 2.79 5.34
CA ILE A 33 -7.72 3.69 6.30
C ILE A 33 -8.76 4.63 6.90
N GLN A 34 -8.84 4.66 8.23
CA GLN A 34 -9.68 5.60 8.98
C GLN A 34 -8.96 6.06 10.24
N ASN A 35 -8.90 7.38 10.46
CA ASN A 35 -8.42 8.00 11.69
C ASN A 35 -7.04 7.48 12.16
N GLN A 36 -6.05 7.37 11.26
CA GLN A 36 -4.70 6.86 11.55
C GLN A 36 -4.63 5.34 11.88
N TYR A 37 -5.67 4.59 11.51
CA TYR A 37 -5.69 3.12 11.58
C TYR A 37 -5.95 2.51 10.21
N LEU A 38 -5.28 1.40 9.93
CA LEU A 38 -5.74 0.44 8.93
C LEU A 38 -6.82 -0.42 9.59
N VAL A 39 -8.06 -0.20 9.17
CA VAL A 39 -9.23 -0.92 9.65
C VAL A 39 -9.42 -2.17 8.79
N VAL A 40 -9.43 -3.34 9.41
CA VAL A 40 -9.67 -4.63 8.74
C VAL A 40 -10.94 -5.23 9.30
N GLU A 41 -11.92 -5.47 8.45
CA GLU A 41 -13.21 -6.05 8.83
C GLU A 41 -13.46 -7.37 8.11
N GLY A 42 -14.21 -8.24 8.77
CA GLY A 42 -14.57 -9.54 8.23
C GLY A 42 -15.38 -10.37 9.20
N TRP A 43 -15.44 -11.66 8.95
CA TRP A 43 -16.04 -12.64 9.84
C TRP A 43 -15.21 -13.92 9.88
N GLY A 44 -15.35 -14.70 10.94
CA GLY A 44 -14.70 -16.00 11.08
C GLY A 44 -15.47 -16.96 11.98
N LEU A 45 -15.43 -18.26 11.69
CA LEU A 45 -16.11 -19.29 12.46
C LEU A 45 -15.41 -20.65 12.37
N MET A 46 -15.63 -21.49 13.40
CA MET A 46 -15.19 -22.88 13.42
C MET A 46 -16.42 -23.80 13.34
N PRO A 47 -16.70 -24.44 12.20
CA PRO A 47 -18.01 -25.05 11.93
C PRO A 47 -18.40 -26.15 12.91
N ASP A 48 -17.44 -26.99 13.34
CA ASP A 48 -17.69 -28.16 14.19
C ASP A 48 -17.08 -28.00 15.58
N THR A 49 -17.23 -26.85 16.24
CA THR A 49 -16.55 -26.61 17.55
C THR A 49 -17.53 -26.36 18.68
N GLN A 50 -18.27 -25.25 18.64
CA GLN A 50 -19.18 -24.80 19.68
C GLN A 50 -20.16 -23.77 19.09
N HIS A 51 -21.13 -23.33 19.88
CA HIS A 51 -21.89 -22.14 19.54
C HIS A 51 -21.03 -20.87 19.69
N PHE A 52 -21.19 -19.94 18.76
CA PHE A 52 -20.61 -18.60 18.80
C PHE A 52 -21.73 -17.57 18.93
N LYS A 53 -21.68 -16.78 20.01
CA LYS A 53 -22.76 -15.85 20.37
C LYS A 53 -22.28 -14.47 20.75
N SER A 54 -21.12 -14.34 21.40
CA SER A 54 -20.63 -13.06 21.92
C SER A 54 -19.15 -13.15 22.34
N ASN A 55 -18.66 -12.08 22.98
CA ASN A 55 -17.32 -12.02 23.59
C ASN A 55 -17.08 -13.10 24.66
N SER A 56 -18.13 -13.67 25.25
CA SER A 56 -17.99 -14.76 26.22
C SER A 56 -17.72 -16.11 25.55
N THR A 57 -18.09 -16.28 24.28
CA THR A 57 -17.89 -17.53 23.54
C THR A 57 -16.62 -17.53 22.72
N HIS A 58 -16.19 -16.36 22.23
CA HIS A 58 -15.01 -16.26 21.36
C HIS A 58 -14.37 -14.88 21.33
N GLU A 59 -13.19 -14.82 20.74
CA GLU A 59 -12.49 -13.59 20.37
C GLU A 59 -11.62 -13.81 19.14
N PHE A 60 -11.28 -12.72 18.46
CA PHE A 60 -10.39 -12.71 17.32
C PHE A 60 -9.12 -11.90 17.61
N THR A 61 -8.02 -12.31 17.01
CA THR A 61 -6.75 -11.58 17.02
C THR A 61 -6.18 -11.58 15.62
N LEU A 62 -5.75 -10.41 15.15
CA LEU A 62 -5.00 -10.26 13.91
C LEU A 62 -3.51 -10.23 14.28
N LYS A 63 -2.76 -11.20 13.76
CA LYS A 63 -1.31 -11.26 13.90
C LYS A 63 -0.67 -10.76 12.61
N LEU A 64 0.22 -9.79 12.75
CA LEU A 64 1.01 -9.22 11.67
C LEU A 64 2.47 -9.58 11.92
N SER A 65 3.14 -10.18 10.94
CA SER A 65 4.53 -10.58 11.05
C SER A 65 5.33 -10.19 9.81
N SER A 66 6.43 -9.48 10.02
CA SER A 66 7.47 -9.23 9.03
C SER A 66 8.67 -10.17 9.27
N LYS A 67 9.80 -9.94 8.59
CA LYS A 67 11.04 -10.71 8.81
C LYS A 67 11.68 -10.42 10.16
N THR A 68 11.47 -9.24 10.73
CA THR A 68 12.21 -8.72 11.90
C THR A 68 11.32 -8.49 13.11
N GLU A 69 10.01 -8.40 12.92
CA GLU A 69 9.06 -8.08 13.99
C GLU A 69 7.72 -8.77 13.77
N HIS A 70 6.99 -8.96 14.86
CA HIS A 70 5.60 -9.36 14.80
C HIS A 70 4.85 -8.66 15.93
N PHE A 71 3.58 -8.41 15.70
CA PHE A 71 2.68 -7.87 16.70
C PHE A 71 1.27 -8.40 16.48
N SER A 72 0.39 -8.18 17.44
CA SER A 72 -0.96 -8.73 17.43
C SER A 72 -1.96 -7.72 17.93
N ILE A 73 -3.08 -7.60 17.23
CA ILE A 73 -4.17 -6.67 17.52
C ILE A 73 -5.40 -7.49 17.88
N LYS A 74 -5.97 -7.24 19.07
CA LYS A 74 -7.26 -7.83 19.43
C LYS A 74 -8.39 -7.17 18.64
N GLY A 75 -9.30 -7.98 18.13
CA GLY A 75 -10.46 -7.51 17.38
C GLY A 75 -11.65 -7.21 18.29
N ASN A 76 -12.49 -6.29 17.86
CA ASN A 76 -13.82 -6.08 18.41
C ASN A 76 -14.84 -6.90 17.61
N LEU A 77 -15.80 -7.54 18.28
CA LEU A 77 -16.84 -8.29 17.59
C LEU A 77 -17.82 -7.35 16.87
N LYS A 78 -18.23 -7.75 15.66
CA LYS A 78 -19.36 -7.19 14.92
C LYS A 78 -20.53 -8.16 14.92
N ASN A 79 -21.73 -7.61 14.93
CA ASN A 79 -22.97 -8.36 14.81
C ASN A 79 -23.19 -8.86 13.38
N ILE A 80 -22.50 -9.94 13.02
CA ILE A 80 -22.75 -10.72 11.81
C ILE A 80 -23.33 -12.07 12.24
N ASP A 81 -24.48 -12.44 11.67
CA ASP A 81 -25.14 -13.73 11.88
C ASP A 81 -25.05 -14.57 10.60
N LEU A 82 -24.34 -15.70 10.69
CA LEU A 82 -24.17 -16.66 9.60
C LEU A 82 -24.83 -18.01 9.91
N THR A 83 -25.67 -18.08 10.95
CA THR A 83 -26.29 -19.32 11.42
C THR A 83 -27.07 -20.01 10.30
N TYR A 84 -27.88 -19.26 9.54
CA TYR A 84 -28.67 -19.82 8.46
C TYR A 84 -27.81 -20.25 7.25
N GLN A 85 -26.83 -19.43 6.89
CA GLN A 85 -25.94 -19.63 5.74
C GLN A 85 -25.04 -20.85 5.92
N MET A 86 -24.69 -21.20 7.16
CA MET A 86 -23.84 -22.34 7.48
C MET A 86 -24.63 -23.59 7.90
N ALA A 87 -25.95 -23.48 8.08
CA ALA A 87 -26.77 -24.60 8.52
C ALA A 87 -26.89 -25.68 7.42
N TYR A 88 -26.67 -26.94 7.82
CA TYR A 88 -27.00 -28.09 7.00
C TYR A 88 -28.48 -28.44 7.16
N ARG A 89 -29.23 -28.44 6.04
CA ARG A 89 -30.67 -28.70 6.06
C ARG A 89 -30.97 -30.12 6.56
N GLY A 90 -31.86 -30.21 7.53
CA GLY A 90 -32.30 -31.47 8.12
C GLY A 90 -31.52 -31.88 9.38
N TYR A 91 -30.43 -31.19 9.70
CA TYR A 91 -29.76 -31.38 10.99
C TYR A 91 -30.45 -30.55 12.08
N PRO A 92 -30.63 -31.11 13.29
CA PRO A 92 -31.14 -30.35 14.43
C PRO A 92 -30.11 -29.30 14.87
N THR A 93 -30.54 -28.29 15.61
CA THR A 93 -29.61 -27.38 16.30
C THR A 93 -28.90 -28.13 17.41
N CYS A 94 -27.59 -27.92 17.57
CA CYS A 94 -26.83 -28.50 18.67
C CYS A 94 -27.35 -27.99 20.02
N SER A 95 -27.31 -28.84 21.03
CA SER A 95 -27.61 -28.43 22.41
C SER A 95 -26.51 -27.53 22.96
N LYS A 96 -26.84 -26.69 23.95
CA LYS A 96 -25.94 -25.65 24.51
C LYS A 96 -24.55 -26.17 24.93
N ASN A 97 -24.46 -27.42 25.37
CA ASN A 97 -23.23 -28.04 25.89
C ASN A 97 -22.63 -29.09 24.93
N GLU A 98 -23.13 -29.18 23.70
CA GLU A 98 -22.55 -30.06 22.69
C GLU A 98 -21.38 -29.36 22.00
N TYR A 99 -20.26 -30.06 21.91
CA TYR A 99 -19.04 -29.58 21.28
C TYR A 99 -18.54 -30.63 20.30
N PHE A 100 -17.84 -30.19 19.26
CA PHE A 100 -17.20 -31.09 18.30
C PHE A 100 -18.14 -32.06 17.57
N LYS A 101 -19.39 -31.63 17.33
CA LYS A 101 -20.40 -32.40 16.61
C LYS A 101 -20.43 -32.01 15.14
N SER A 102 -20.62 -33.00 14.27
CA SER A 102 -20.76 -32.83 12.81
C SER A 102 -22.15 -33.21 12.31
N ASN A 103 -23.08 -33.53 13.21
CA ASN A 103 -24.44 -34.01 12.93
C ASN A 103 -25.53 -33.07 13.46
N CYS A 104 -25.17 -31.86 13.89
CA CYS A 104 -26.08 -30.81 14.33
C CYS A 104 -25.55 -29.44 13.88
N ASN A 105 -26.41 -28.43 13.88
CA ASN A 105 -26.10 -27.07 13.46
C ASN A 105 -25.75 -26.20 14.68
N TYR A 106 -24.59 -25.54 14.64
CA TYR A 106 -24.19 -24.54 15.63
C TYR A 106 -24.75 -23.15 15.31
N ASP A 107 -24.86 -22.31 16.33
CA ASP A 107 -25.17 -20.88 16.16
C ASP A 107 -23.90 -20.11 15.82
N PHE A 108 -23.95 -19.24 14.81
CA PHE A 108 -22.85 -18.38 14.39
C PHE A 108 -23.28 -16.90 14.46
N LYS A 109 -23.51 -16.43 15.68
CA LYS A 109 -23.93 -15.05 15.98
C LYS A 109 -22.77 -14.21 16.49
N ASN A 110 -22.73 -12.96 16.08
CA ASN A 110 -21.64 -12.02 16.38
C ASN A 110 -20.26 -12.56 15.95
N VAL A 111 -20.21 -13.26 14.81
CA VAL A 111 -18.98 -13.87 14.27
C VAL A 111 -18.18 -12.90 13.39
N GLY A 112 -18.59 -11.64 13.34
CA GLY A 112 -17.86 -10.57 12.67
C GLY A 112 -16.75 -10.00 13.54
N PHE A 113 -15.77 -9.37 12.93
CA PHE A 113 -14.69 -8.66 13.62
C PHE A 113 -14.34 -7.34 12.94
N THR A 114 -13.81 -6.42 13.76
CA THR A 114 -13.07 -5.24 13.32
C THR A 114 -11.72 -5.21 14.04
N PHE A 115 -10.63 -5.11 13.28
CA PHE A 115 -9.30 -4.79 13.79
C PHE A 115 -8.94 -3.36 13.44
N LYS A 116 -8.26 -2.67 14.35
CA LYS A 116 -7.70 -1.33 14.13
C LYS A 116 -6.20 -1.40 14.30
N VAL A 117 -5.47 -1.49 13.19
CA VAL A 117 -4.01 -1.55 13.18
C VAL A 117 -3.48 -0.12 13.12
N PRO A 118 -2.74 0.38 14.13
CA PRO A 118 -2.16 1.72 14.07
C PRO A 118 -1.20 1.83 12.87
N LEU A 119 -1.35 2.87 12.05
CA LEU A 119 -0.48 3.04 10.88
C LEU A 119 0.99 3.27 11.25
N ASN A 120 1.27 3.73 12.47
CA ASN A 120 2.62 3.90 13.00
C ASN A 120 3.33 2.57 13.31
N ASP A 121 2.58 1.50 13.55
CA ASP A 121 3.13 0.16 13.77
C ASP A 121 3.55 -0.51 12.44
N LEU A 122 3.04 0.01 11.32
CA LEU A 122 3.35 -0.44 9.97
C LEU A 122 4.51 0.37 9.39
N LYS A 123 5.73 -0.17 9.50
CA LYS A 123 6.95 0.50 9.06
C LYS A 123 7.09 0.47 7.53
N PRO A 124 7.56 1.56 6.91
CA PRO A 124 7.89 1.58 5.48
C PRO A 124 8.96 0.55 5.11
N ASN A 125 8.96 0.13 3.85
CA ASN A 125 9.84 -0.90 3.27
C ASN A 125 9.71 -2.28 3.95
N HIS A 126 8.62 -2.53 4.66
CA HIS A 126 8.32 -3.82 5.26
C HIS A 126 7.12 -4.47 4.57
N ARG A 127 7.11 -5.81 4.65
CA ARG A 127 6.05 -6.68 4.16
C ARG A 127 5.53 -7.47 5.35
N TYR A 128 4.25 -7.29 5.67
CA TYR A 128 3.60 -7.92 6.81
C TYR A 128 2.65 -9.01 6.34
N LYS A 129 2.92 -10.25 6.77
CA LYS A 129 2.00 -11.37 6.61
C LYS A 129 0.88 -11.27 7.62
N MET A 130 -0.34 -11.49 7.16
CA MET A 130 -1.53 -11.46 8.00
C MET A 130 -1.96 -12.88 8.38
N HIS A 131 -2.16 -13.11 9.67
CA HIS A 131 -2.80 -14.31 10.18
C HIS A 131 -3.98 -13.95 11.07
N LEU A 132 -5.12 -14.60 10.83
CA LEU A 132 -6.29 -14.51 11.68
C LEU A 132 -6.20 -15.61 12.73
N ILE A 133 -6.34 -15.23 13.99
CA ILE A 133 -6.43 -16.15 15.11
C ILE A 133 -7.81 -16.03 15.70
N MET A 134 -8.50 -17.17 15.86
CA MET A 134 -9.78 -17.25 16.54
C MET A 134 -9.64 -18.16 17.75
N HIS A 135 -10.13 -17.71 18.91
CA HIS A 135 -10.18 -18.49 20.15
C HIS A 135 -11.63 -18.82 20.50
N ALA A 136 -11.98 -20.10 20.44
CA ALA A 136 -13.22 -20.65 20.95
C ALA A 136 -13.07 -20.90 22.47
N LYS A 137 -13.70 -20.06 23.29
CA LYS A 137 -13.43 -19.98 24.74
C LYS A 137 -14.00 -21.16 25.53
N GLN A 138 -15.11 -21.75 25.09
CA GLN A 138 -15.78 -22.85 25.82
C GLN A 138 -15.04 -24.17 25.64
N THR A 139 -14.49 -24.39 24.45
CA THR A 139 -13.69 -25.59 24.13
C THR A 139 -12.19 -25.37 24.28
N ASN A 140 -11.78 -24.13 24.56
CA ASN A 140 -10.40 -23.66 24.61
C ASN A 140 -9.59 -23.97 23.33
N LYS A 141 -10.24 -24.02 22.17
CA LYS A 141 -9.58 -24.22 20.87
C LYS A 141 -9.12 -22.91 20.28
N LYS A 142 -7.87 -22.88 19.82
CA LYS A 142 -7.27 -21.73 19.13
C LYS A 142 -6.73 -22.15 17.78
N TYR A 143 -7.25 -21.53 16.73
CA TYR A 143 -6.80 -21.76 15.38
C TYR A 143 -6.21 -20.48 14.81
N GLU A 144 -5.08 -20.63 14.11
CA GLU A 144 -4.43 -19.61 13.31
C GLU A 144 -4.58 -19.97 11.84
N ILE A 145 -4.87 -19.00 10.98
CA ILE A 145 -4.97 -19.22 9.54
C ILE A 145 -4.39 -18.02 8.79
N PRO A 146 -3.58 -18.24 7.73
CA PRO A 146 -3.16 -17.15 6.86
C PRO A 146 -4.38 -16.46 6.24
N VAL A 147 -4.33 -15.12 6.22
CA VAL A 147 -5.40 -14.29 5.65
C VAL A 147 -5.20 -14.15 4.16
N PHE A 148 -6.27 -14.36 3.40
CA PHE A 148 -6.43 -13.98 2.02
C PHE A 148 -7.54 -12.94 1.98
N TYR A 149 -7.38 -11.97 1.09
CA TYR A 149 -8.39 -10.97 0.81
C TYR A 149 -8.59 -10.98 -0.69
N VAL A 150 -9.72 -11.50 -1.18
CA VAL A 150 -9.92 -11.72 -2.61
C VAL A 150 -10.75 -10.58 -3.20
N GLN A 151 -10.19 -9.90 -4.20
CA GLN A 151 -10.69 -8.69 -4.86
C GLN A 151 -10.34 -8.70 -6.36
N ASP A 152 -10.96 -7.81 -7.14
CA ASP A 152 -10.71 -7.69 -8.59
C ASP A 152 -9.31 -7.18 -8.95
N LYS A 153 -8.65 -6.53 -7.99
CA LYS A 153 -7.28 -6.03 -8.08
C LYS A 153 -6.67 -5.94 -6.70
N ASP A 154 -5.36 -5.71 -6.65
CA ASP A 154 -4.67 -5.34 -5.42
C ASP A 154 -5.24 -4.03 -4.86
N LEU A 155 -5.46 -4.01 -3.55
CA LEU A 155 -5.94 -2.85 -2.84
C LEU A 155 -4.77 -1.92 -2.55
N VAL A 156 -4.85 -0.69 -3.03
CA VAL A 156 -3.85 0.36 -2.77
C VAL A 156 -4.53 1.47 -1.96
N LEU A 157 -4.00 1.73 -0.77
CA LEU A 157 -4.46 2.79 0.13
C LEU A 157 -3.32 3.78 0.36
N THR A 158 -3.65 5.04 0.60
CA THR A 158 -2.64 6.10 0.84
C THR A 158 -2.97 6.88 2.10
N ASP A 159 -1.95 7.14 2.92
CA ASP A 159 -2.02 8.09 4.04
C ASP A 159 -0.76 8.95 4.02
N GLY A 160 -0.93 10.23 3.67
CA GLY A 160 0.18 11.11 3.35
C GLY A 160 1.10 10.49 2.27
N ARG A 161 2.39 10.31 2.59
CA ARG A 161 3.42 9.82 1.66
C ARG A 161 3.54 8.31 1.66
N LYS A 162 2.74 7.62 2.45
CA LYS A 162 2.80 6.18 2.58
C LYS A 162 1.72 5.56 1.71
N GLU A 163 2.15 4.60 0.91
CA GLU A 163 1.28 3.71 0.16
C GLU A 163 1.25 2.36 0.88
N TYR A 164 0.04 1.85 1.10
CA TYR A 164 -0.24 0.56 1.71
C TYR A 164 -0.90 -0.33 0.66
N THR A 165 -0.12 -1.26 0.13
CA THR A 165 -0.59 -2.20 -0.89
C THR A 165 -0.90 -3.53 -0.24
N VAL A 166 -2.14 -3.99 -0.36
CA VAL A 166 -2.58 -5.31 0.08
C VAL A 166 -2.76 -6.18 -1.16
N PHE A 167 -2.00 -7.27 -1.22
CA PHE A 167 -2.17 -8.26 -2.28
C PHE A 167 -3.53 -8.93 -2.16
N SER A 168 -4.37 -8.69 -3.16
CA SER A 168 -5.77 -9.11 -3.14
C SER A 168 -6.34 -9.53 -4.48
N ASP A 169 -5.59 -9.37 -5.58
CA ASP A 169 -6.05 -9.79 -6.90
C ASP A 169 -6.39 -11.29 -6.96
N PHE A 170 -7.65 -11.61 -7.25
CA PHE A 170 -8.13 -12.99 -7.33
C PHE A 170 -7.39 -13.82 -8.36
N ARG A 171 -6.79 -13.19 -9.38
CA ARG A 171 -6.06 -13.88 -10.45
C ARG A 171 -4.79 -14.58 -9.96
N HIS A 172 -4.32 -14.23 -8.76
CA HIS A 172 -3.19 -14.88 -8.10
C HIS A 172 -3.62 -15.94 -7.08
N VAL A 173 -4.92 -16.19 -6.95
CA VAL A 173 -5.50 -17.16 -6.02
C VAL A 173 -6.09 -18.32 -6.80
N SER A 174 -5.79 -19.53 -6.33
CA SER A 174 -6.49 -20.75 -6.73
C SER A 174 -7.19 -21.33 -5.52
N PHE A 175 -8.06 -22.31 -5.69
CA PHE A 175 -8.70 -22.95 -4.54
C PHE A 175 -9.02 -24.42 -4.76
N GLN A 176 -9.10 -25.15 -3.66
CA GLN A 176 -9.57 -26.53 -3.61
C GLN A 176 -10.89 -26.62 -2.86
N VAL A 177 -11.87 -27.30 -3.43
CA VAL A 177 -13.17 -27.53 -2.78
C VAL A 177 -13.08 -28.67 -1.77
N PHE A 178 -13.41 -28.41 -0.50
CA PHE A 178 -13.39 -29.44 0.56
C PHE A 178 -14.78 -30.03 0.86
N ALA A 179 -15.86 -29.42 0.36
CA ALA A 179 -17.22 -29.93 0.58
C ALA A 179 -17.55 -31.13 -0.32
N LYS A 180 -18.16 -32.17 0.25
CA LYS A 180 -18.57 -33.38 -0.49
C LYS A 180 -19.88 -33.23 -1.26
N THR A 181 -20.78 -32.38 -0.78
CA THR A 181 -22.16 -32.24 -1.27
C THR A 181 -22.43 -30.86 -1.89
N LEU A 182 -21.39 -30.19 -2.38
CA LEU A 182 -21.52 -28.85 -2.95
C LEU A 182 -22.22 -28.87 -4.31
N VAL A 183 -23.41 -28.31 -4.36
CA VAL A 183 -24.19 -28.12 -5.60
C VAL A 183 -23.54 -27.01 -6.43
N ALA A 184 -23.38 -27.24 -7.73
CA ALA A 184 -22.94 -26.20 -8.67
C ALA A 184 -24.09 -25.23 -8.94
N ARG A 185 -23.81 -23.92 -8.89
CA ARG A 185 -24.82 -22.87 -9.00
C ARG A 185 -24.62 -22.02 -10.24
N GLU A 186 -25.72 -21.57 -10.83
CA GLU A 186 -25.71 -20.71 -12.03
C GLU A 186 -25.35 -19.25 -11.71
N LYS A 187 -25.54 -18.80 -10.46
CA LYS A 187 -25.24 -17.43 -10.01
C LYS A 187 -24.64 -17.42 -8.61
N ALA A 188 -24.09 -16.28 -8.20
CA ALA A 188 -23.51 -16.02 -6.88
C ALA A 188 -24.56 -15.91 -5.76
N SER A 189 -25.32 -16.98 -5.54
CA SER A 189 -26.33 -17.05 -4.48
C SER A 189 -26.65 -18.50 -4.13
N PRO A 190 -26.86 -18.83 -2.84
CA PRO A 190 -27.32 -20.15 -2.44
C PRO A 190 -28.75 -20.46 -2.93
N LEU A 191 -29.52 -19.41 -3.26
CA LEU A 191 -30.90 -19.51 -3.76
C LEU A 191 -30.96 -19.63 -5.29
N SER A 192 -29.83 -19.50 -5.99
CA SER A 192 -29.81 -19.59 -7.45
C SER A 192 -30.09 -21.01 -7.94
N ASN A 193 -30.48 -21.12 -9.21
CA ASN A 193 -30.68 -22.40 -9.88
C ASN A 193 -29.42 -23.26 -9.82
N GLN A 194 -29.64 -24.58 -9.84
CA GLN A 194 -28.58 -25.57 -9.92
C GLN A 194 -28.12 -25.66 -11.37
N VAL A 195 -26.83 -25.88 -11.59
CA VAL A 195 -26.31 -26.18 -12.92
C VAL A 195 -26.74 -27.59 -13.31
N TYR A 196 -27.25 -27.75 -14.52
CA TYR A 196 -27.59 -29.05 -15.11
C TYR A 196 -26.67 -29.35 -16.29
N LEU A 197 -25.65 -30.18 -16.06
CA LEU A 197 -24.59 -30.42 -17.05
C LEU A 197 -24.03 -31.83 -16.92
N GLY A 198 -24.00 -32.58 -18.03
CA GLY A 198 -23.51 -33.96 -18.08
C GLY A 198 -24.61 -35.03 -17.94
N ASN A 199 -24.24 -36.21 -17.45
CA ASN A 199 -25.09 -37.39 -17.44
C ASN A 199 -26.13 -37.34 -16.31
N GLN A 200 -27.22 -38.10 -16.49
CA GLN A 200 -28.17 -38.39 -15.42
C GLN A 200 -27.62 -39.50 -14.51
N CYS A 201 -27.23 -39.16 -13.28
CA CYS A 201 -26.57 -40.09 -12.37
C CYS A 201 -27.50 -40.74 -11.33
N SER A 202 -28.72 -40.23 -11.16
CA SER A 202 -29.74 -40.85 -10.29
C SER A 202 -31.15 -40.38 -10.63
N LYS A 203 -32.17 -41.08 -10.11
CA LYS A 203 -33.57 -40.64 -10.19
C LYS A 203 -33.82 -39.38 -9.36
N SER A 204 -33.18 -39.28 -8.19
CA SER A 204 -33.39 -38.19 -7.24
C SER A 204 -32.73 -36.88 -7.67
N TYR A 205 -31.46 -36.93 -8.11
CA TYR A 205 -30.70 -35.74 -8.48
C TYR A 205 -30.67 -35.47 -9.98
N LYS A 206 -31.16 -36.40 -10.81
CA LYS A 206 -31.14 -36.32 -12.27
C LYS A 206 -29.72 -35.99 -12.77
N ASN A 207 -29.60 -34.97 -13.63
CA ASN A 207 -28.34 -34.40 -14.12
C ASN A 207 -27.95 -33.09 -13.40
N SER A 208 -28.51 -32.84 -12.19
CA SER A 208 -28.02 -31.74 -11.35
C SER A 208 -26.55 -31.96 -11.02
N ALA A 209 -25.76 -30.92 -11.25
CA ALA A 209 -24.33 -30.98 -11.18
C ALA A 209 -23.81 -30.53 -9.81
N PHE A 210 -22.81 -31.26 -9.31
CA PHE A 210 -22.14 -31.00 -8.04
C PHE A 210 -20.66 -30.78 -8.30
N ILE A 211 -20.03 -29.89 -7.54
CA ILE A 211 -18.59 -29.77 -7.60
C ILE A 211 -17.96 -31.02 -7.00
N ARG A 212 -16.90 -31.55 -7.65
CA ARG A 212 -16.19 -32.72 -7.16
C ARG A 212 -15.41 -32.36 -5.89
N HIS A 213 -15.50 -33.21 -4.87
CA HIS A 213 -14.67 -33.11 -3.67
C HIS A 213 -13.17 -33.14 -4.06
N LEU A 214 -12.39 -32.23 -3.49
CA LEU A 214 -10.97 -31.99 -3.78
C LEU A 214 -10.67 -31.49 -5.21
N ALA A 215 -11.68 -31.07 -5.98
CA ALA A 215 -11.44 -30.36 -7.23
C ALA A 215 -10.66 -29.08 -6.96
N ILE A 216 -9.62 -28.87 -7.77
CA ILE A 216 -8.81 -27.65 -7.77
C ILE A 216 -9.24 -26.80 -8.96
N PHE A 217 -9.43 -25.51 -8.70
CA PHE A 217 -9.68 -24.49 -9.70
C PHE A 217 -8.51 -23.51 -9.66
N ASN A 218 -7.71 -23.52 -10.73
CA ASN A 218 -6.54 -22.68 -10.89
C ASN A 218 -6.89 -21.32 -11.51
N LYS A 219 -7.99 -21.25 -12.26
CA LYS A 219 -8.42 -20.04 -12.96
C LYS A 219 -9.81 -19.60 -12.54
N ILE A 220 -9.83 -18.52 -11.77
CA ILE A 220 -11.02 -17.75 -11.45
C ILE A 220 -11.26 -16.74 -12.59
N TYR A 221 -12.50 -16.63 -13.05
CA TYR A 221 -12.87 -15.70 -14.13
C TYR A 221 -13.48 -14.41 -13.61
N ASP A 222 -14.18 -14.49 -12.49
CA ASP A 222 -14.88 -13.37 -11.87
C ASP A 222 -15.17 -13.70 -10.41
N ILE A 223 -15.42 -12.67 -9.60
CA ILE A 223 -15.86 -12.81 -8.22
C ILE A 223 -17.11 -11.97 -7.97
N GLU A 224 -18.04 -12.52 -7.21
CA GLU A 224 -19.26 -11.81 -6.81
C GLU A 224 -19.52 -12.07 -5.33
N ARG A 225 -20.07 -11.10 -4.59
CA ARG A 225 -20.36 -11.26 -3.16
C ARG A 225 -21.85 -11.40 -2.92
N TYR A 226 -22.22 -12.47 -2.24
CA TYR A 226 -23.58 -12.66 -1.75
C TYR A 226 -23.74 -11.96 -0.40
N ASN A 227 -24.67 -11.00 -0.33
CA ASN A 227 -24.96 -10.17 0.84
C ASN A 227 -23.71 -9.49 1.44
N ASP A 228 -22.72 -9.15 0.60
CA ASP A 228 -21.42 -8.58 1.03
C ASP A 228 -20.59 -9.45 2.00
N LEU A 229 -20.99 -10.72 2.21
CA LEU A 229 -20.39 -11.60 3.22
C LEU A 229 -19.68 -12.82 2.62
N ILE A 230 -20.25 -13.44 1.59
CA ILE A 230 -19.69 -14.69 1.03
C ILE A 230 -19.25 -14.43 -0.40
N THR A 231 -17.95 -14.60 -0.66
CA THR A 231 -17.38 -14.52 -2.01
C THR A 231 -17.76 -15.77 -2.81
N TYR A 232 -18.24 -15.58 -4.02
CA TYR A 232 -18.49 -16.64 -5.00
C TYR A 232 -17.52 -16.50 -6.16
N PHE A 233 -16.85 -17.59 -6.51
CA PHE A 233 -15.94 -17.67 -7.64
C PHE A 233 -16.68 -18.16 -8.88
N LYS A 234 -16.65 -17.37 -9.94
CA LYS A 234 -17.07 -17.80 -11.27
C LYS A 234 -15.94 -18.57 -11.92
N VAL A 235 -16.17 -19.84 -12.22
CA VAL A 235 -15.16 -20.73 -12.80
C VAL A 235 -15.72 -21.50 -13.98
N ARG A 236 -14.85 -21.86 -14.93
CA ARG A 236 -15.23 -22.75 -16.03
C ARG A 236 -15.23 -24.20 -15.58
N VAL A 237 -16.27 -24.92 -15.97
CA VAL A 237 -16.51 -26.29 -15.50
C VAL A 237 -16.74 -27.25 -16.65
N GLN A 238 -16.45 -28.52 -16.39
CA GLN A 238 -16.83 -29.63 -17.27
C GLN A 238 -17.23 -30.86 -16.46
N PRO A 239 -18.09 -31.74 -17.01
CA PRO A 239 -18.39 -33.04 -16.41
C PRO A 239 -17.14 -33.88 -16.19
N SER A 240 -17.04 -34.51 -15.01
CA SER A 240 -16.03 -35.54 -14.70
C SER A 240 -16.64 -36.92 -14.46
N GLY A 241 -17.88 -37.13 -14.91
CA GLY A 241 -18.67 -38.34 -14.70
C GLY A 241 -19.44 -38.42 -13.37
N CYS A 242 -20.12 -39.55 -13.17
CA CYS A 242 -20.93 -39.83 -11.99
C CYS A 242 -20.08 -40.37 -10.84
N VAL A 243 -20.17 -39.74 -9.66
CA VAL A 243 -19.53 -40.23 -8.43
C VAL A 243 -20.54 -40.09 -7.30
N GLU A 244 -20.76 -41.17 -6.54
CA GLU A 244 -21.77 -41.23 -5.46
C GLU A 244 -23.17 -40.79 -5.94
N GLN A 245 -23.61 -41.33 -7.09
CA GLN A 245 -24.93 -41.04 -7.70
C GLN A 245 -25.17 -39.57 -8.11
N ARG A 246 -24.09 -38.75 -8.17
CA ARG A 246 -24.14 -37.33 -8.54
C ARG A 246 -23.24 -37.05 -9.73
N GLN A 247 -23.71 -36.19 -10.62
CA GLN A 247 -22.89 -35.70 -11.73
C GLN A 247 -21.87 -34.72 -11.17
N ARG A 248 -20.57 -35.02 -11.34
CA ARG A 248 -19.48 -34.20 -10.79
C ARG A 248 -18.91 -33.26 -11.82
N LEU A 249 -18.53 -32.06 -11.38
CA LEU A 249 -17.83 -31.04 -12.17
C LEU A 249 -16.42 -30.80 -11.64
N ILE A 250 -15.50 -30.55 -12.56
CA ILE A 250 -14.13 -30.12 -12.31
C ILE A 250 -13.81 -28.90 -13.19
N GLU A 251 -12.66 -28.26 -12.96
CA GLU A 251 -12.19 -27.17 -13.81
C GLU A 251 -12.10 -27.58 -15.29
N SER A 252 -12.54 -26.69 -16.18
CA SER A 252 -12.33 -26.83 -17.62
C SER A 252 -11.49 -25.70 -18.18
N LYS A 253 -10.59 -26.05 -19.10
CA LYS A 253 -9.81 -25.08 -19.88
C LYS A 253 -10.50 -24.68 -21.18
N THR A 254 -11.40 -25.51 -21.69
CA THR A 254 -11.96 -25.40 -23.04
C THR A 254 -13.47 -25.18 -23.05
N SER A 255 -14.20 -25.63 -22.02
CA SER A 255 -15.64 -25.44 -21.94
C SER A 255 -16.03 -23.96 -21.91
N SER A 256 -17.25 -23.66 -22.34
CA SER A 256 -17.90 -22.37 -22.17
C SER A 256 -18.88 -22.35 -20.99
N ASP A 257 -19.08 -23.48 -20.32
CA ASP A 257 -19.96 -23.61 -19.15
C ASP A 257 -19.29 -23.02 -17.91
N PHE A 258 -20.08 -22.27 -17.13
CA PHE A 258 -19.65 -21.67 -15.88
C PHE A 258 -20.45 -22.22 -14.69
N ALA A 259 -19.82 -22.21 -13.53
CA ALA A 259 -20.47 -22.40 -12.25
C ALA A 259 -19.93 -21.40 -11.23
N TYR A 260 -20.74 -21.10 -10.22
CA TYR A 260 -20.39 -20.26 -9.09
C TYR A 260 -20.13 -21.13 -7.85
N ILE A 261 -18.94 -20.98 -7.27
CA ILE A 261 -18.48 -21.76 -6.11
C ILE A 261 -18.29 -20.81 -4.92
N PRO A 262 -19.01 -21.00 -3.80
CA PRO A 262 -18.86 -20.12 -2.65
C PRO A 262 -17.59 -20.42 -1.82
N SER A 263 -16.98 -19.36 -1.27
CA SER A 263 -15.70 -19.38 -0.56
C SER A 263 -15.73 -20.14 0.76
N ASN A 264 -16.90 -20.28 1.37
CA ASN A 264 -17.07 -21.03 2.60
C ASN A 264 -16.97 -22.56 2.42
N TYR A 265 -16.76 -23.06 1.19
CA TYR A 265 -16.45 -24.46 0.92
C TYR A 265 -15.12 -24.66 0.20
N ALA A 266 -14.28 -23.61 0.17
CA ALA A 266 -13.04 -23.57 -0.56
C ALA A 266 -11.84 -23.32 0.37
N ASN A 267 -10.80 -24.13 0.20
CA ASN A 267 -9.47 -23.87 0.74
C ASN A 267 -8.70 -23.04 -0.29
N TYR A 268 -8.30 -21.83 0.07
CA TYR A 268 -7.48 -20.99 -0.79
C TYR A 268 -6.06 -21.55 -0.88
N LEU A 269 -5.53 -21.49 -2.10
CA LEU A 269 -4.21 -21.91 -2.49
C LEU A 269 -3.49 -20.71 -3.13
N GLY A 270 -2.17 -20.68 -3.01
CA GLY A 270 -1.35 -19.57 -3.46
C GLY A 270 -0.83 -18.73 -2.29
N ASN A 271 -0.49 -17.48 -2.58
CA ASN A 271 0.12 -16.59 -1.60
C ASN A 271 -0.96 -15.86 -0.79
N PRO A 272 -0.93 -15.95 0.55
CA PRO A 272 -1.80 -15.13 1.40
C PRO A 272 -1.60 -13.64 1.16
N ALA A 273 -2.59 -12.85 1.59
CA ALA A 273 -2.51 -11.40 1.58
C ALA A 273 -1.33 -10.92 2.45
N GLU A 274 -0.54 -10.01 1.87
CA GLU A 274 0.54 -9.32 2.54
C GLU A 274 0.34 -7.82 2.40
N ILE A 275 0.60 -7.09 3.49
CA ILE A 275 0.58 -5.63 3.49
C ILE A 275 2.01 -5.16 3.21
N ILE A 276 2.18 -4.43 2.11
CA ILE A 276 3.44 -3.78 1.75
C ILE A 276 3.28 -2.30 2.02
N VAL A 277 4.22 -1.73 2.77
CA VAL A 277 4.24 -0.30 3.03
C VAL A 277 5.40 0.32 2.30
N ASN A 278 5.14 1.25 1.40
CA ASN A 278 6.17 1.97 0.65
C ASN A 278 6.01 3.48 0.83
N PHE A 279 7.08 4.22 0.57
CA PHE A 279 6.97 5.66 0.35
C PHE A 279 6.65 5.93 -1.12
N ILE A 280 5.73 6.86 -1.36
CA ILE A 280 5.50 7.43 -2.68
C ILE A 280 6.76 8.19 -3.10
N SER A 281 7.45 7.63 -4.09
CA SER A 281 8.79 8.07 -4.49
C SER A 281 8.74 9.07 -5.65
N THR A 282 8.65 10.34 -5.32
CA THR A 282 8.80 11.47 -6.25
C THR A 282 10.26 11.94 -6.29
N LYS A 283 10.72 12.46 -7.44
CA LYS A 283 12.02 13.14 -7.54
C LYS A 283 11.76 14.66 -7.56
N PRO A 284 12.56 15.45 -6.83
CA PRO A 284 12.44 16.90 -6.90
C PRO A 284 12.91 17.40 -8.27
N TYR A 285 12.50 18.61 -8.63
CA TYR A 285 12.95 19.33 -9.81
C TYR A 285 13.56 20.66 -9.38
N ILE A 286 14.61 21.11 -10.06
CA ILE A 286 15.25 22.42 -9.86
C ILE A 286 15.04 23.27 -11.11
N TYR A 287 14.40 24.42 -10.95
CA TYR A 287 14.34 25.49 -11.94
C TYR A 287 15.53 26.43 -11.69
N ALA A 288 16.43 26.55 -12.65
CA ALA A 288 17.51 27.52 -12.60
C ALA A 288 17.66 28.13 -13.99
N ASP A 289 17.44 29.45 -14.10
CA ASP A 289 17.52 30.17 -15.36
C ASP A 289 18.96 30.61 -15.64
N ASP A 290 19.31 30.70 -16.93
CA ASP A 290 20.54 31.35 -17.35
C ASP A 290 20.47 32.85 -17.06
N VAL A 291 21.56 33.41 -16.52
CA VAL A 291 21.58 34.79 -16.03
C VAL A 291 22.65 35.61 -16.76
N ILE A 292 22.31 36.86 -17.10
CA ILE A 292 23.27 37.85 -17.58
C ILE A 292 23.47 38.90 -16.48
N ILE A 293 24.69 39.00 -15.98
CA ILE A 293 25.07 39.96 -14.93
C ILE A 293 26.14 40.92 -15.44
N LYS A 294 26.19 42.13 -14.88
CA LYS A 294 27.21 43.11 -15.24
C LYS A 294 28.49 42.84 -14.47
N GLN A 295 29.61 43.21 -15.07
CA GLN A 295 30.90 43.19 -14.39
C GLN A 295 30.81 43.97 -13.07
N TYR A 296 31.39 43.40 -12.00
CA TYR A 296 31.38 43.92 -10.63
C TYR A 296 30.01 43.99 -9.94
N SER A 297 28.95 43.37 -10.49
CA SER A 297 27.70 43.23 -9.75
C SER A 297 27.82 42.21 -8.62
N ASP A 298 27.01 42.39 -7.58
CA ASP A 298 26.75 41.31 -6.62
C ASP A 298 26.08 40.14 -7.35
N TYR A 299 26.46 38.92 -6.96
CA TYR A 299 25.91 37.69 -7.51
C TYR A 299 25.79 36.65 -6.42
N ASN A 300 24.54 36.33 -6.05
CA ASN A 300 24.22 35.18 -5.23
C ASN A 300 23.54 34.12 -6.12
N PRO A 301 24.14 32.94 -6.32
CA PRO A 301 23.54 31.89 -7.14
C PRO A 301 22.13 31.47 -6.73
N LEU A 302 21.83 31.49 -5.42
CA LEU A 302 20.54 31.02 -4.91
C LEU A 302 19.37 31.93 -5.29
N ASP A 303 19.63 33.19 -5.66
CA ASP A 303 18.58 34.14 -6.08
C ASP A 303 17.95 33.74 -7.43
N TYR A 304 18.61 32.86 -8.19
CA TYR A 304 18.24 32.46 -9.55
C TYR A 304 17.84 30.98 -9.66
N ALA A 305 17.66 30.31 -8.53
CA ALA A 305 17.28 28.91 -8.48
C ALA A 305 16.09 28.69 -7.54
N SER A 306 15.14 27.87 -7.97
CA SER A 306 14.04 27.37 -7.15
C SER A 306 13.89 25.87 -7.33
N ALA A 307 13.29 25.20 -6.34
CA ALA A 307 13.11 23.75 -6.39
C ALA A 307 11.73 23.35 -5.88
N TYR A 308 11.17 22.31 -6.47
CA TYR A 308 9.85 21.79 -6.14
C TYR A 308 9.82 20.27 -6.23
N ASP A 309 9.12 19.61 -5.32
CA ASP A 309 8.75 18.20 -5.39
C ASP A 309 7.23 18.09 -5.25
N SER A 310 6.60 17.20 -6.01
CA SER A 310 5.14 17.08 -6.03
C SER A 310 4.54 16.63 -4.69
N TYR A 311 5.34 16.03 -3.81
CA TYR A 311 4.91 15.62 -2.48
C TYR A 311 5.42 16.56 -1.38
N ASP A 312 6.70 16.97 -1.43
CA ASP A 312 7.30 17.83 -0.40
C ASP A 312 7.04 19.33 -0.62
N GLY A 313 6.47 19.71 -1.76
CA GLY A 313 6.18 21.10 -2.11
C GLY A 313 7.45 21.89 -2.45
N ASN A 314 7.53 23.13 -1.97
CA ASN A 314 8.65 24.02 -2.25
C ASN A 314 9.91 23.60 -1.47
N LEU A 315 10.98 23.34 -2.19
CA LEU A 315 12.28 22.91 -1.67
C LEU A 315 13.39 23.96 -1.93
N THR A 316 13.03 25.19 -2.31
CA THR A 316 13.99 26.24 -2.68
C THR A 316 15.02 26.50 -1.58
N ASP A 317 14.59 26.54 -0.31
CA ASP A 317 15.49 26.74 0.84
C ASP A 317 16.42 25.56 1.11
N LYS A 318 16.18 24.40 0.47
CA LYS A 318 17.01 23.19 0.58
C LYS A 318 18.02 23.07 -0.57
N ILE A 319 18.03 24.00 -1.53
CA ILE A 319 19.00 24.01 -2.63
C ILE A 319 20.40 24.22 -2.08
N LYS A 320 21.34 23.43 -2.58
CA LYS A 320 22.78 23.57 -2.32
C LYS A 320 23.49 23.90 -3.62
N VAL A 321 24.35 24.91 -3.59
CA VAL A 321 25.30 25.16 -4.69
C VAL A 321 26.43 24.14 -4.55
N ILE A 322 26.56 23.24 -5.51
CA ILE A 322 27.59 22.18 -5.50
C ILE A 322 28.84 22.59 -6.28
N SER A 323 28.71 23.54 -7.21
CA SER A 323 29.84 24.13 -7.93
C SER A 323 29.46 25.51 -8.41
N SER A 324 30.32 26.50 -8.18
CA SER A 324 30.19 27.83 -8.78
C SER A 324 31.58 28.45 -8.91
N ASN A 325 31.96 28.83 -10.13
CA ASN A 325 33.24 29.45 -10.43
C ASN A 325 33.09 30.89 -10.96
N VAL A 326 31.94 31.52 -10.69
CA VAL A 326 31.60 32.84 -11.24
C VAL A 326 32.52 33.91 -10.65
N ASN A 327 33.30 34.57 -11.51
CA ASN A 327 34.09 35.74 -11.16
C ASN A 327 33.50 36.98 -11.84
N THR A 328 32.77 37.80 -11.09
CA THR A 328 32.09 38.98 -11.65
C THR A 328 33.03 40.09 -12.12
N SER A 329 34.33 40.03 -11.77
CA SER A 329 35.32 40.99 -12.26
C SER A 329 35.83 40.70 -13.68
N ILE A 330 35.58 39.51 -14.22
CA ILE A 330 36.08 39.08 -15.52
C ILE A 330 34.89 38.78 -16.44
N PRO A 331 34.68 39.54 -17.53
CA PRO A 331 33.63 39.22 -18.50
C PRO A 331 33.89 37.87 -19.16
N SER A 332 33.01 36.90 -18.89
CA SER A 332 33.08 35.53 -19.42
C SER A 332 31.74 34.82 -19.25
N GLN A 333 31.64 33.59 -19.75
CA GLN A 333 30.60 32.64 -19.39
C GLN A 333 31.12 31.71 -18.30
N TYR A 334 30.34 31.60 -17.23
CA TYR A 334 30.59 30.74 -16.09
C TYR A 334 29.43 29.76 -15.94
N GLN A 335 29.60 28.77 -15.07
CA GLN A 335 28.58 27.78 -14.77
C GLN A 335 28.38 27.69 -13.26
N THR A 336 27.12 27.62 -12.85
CA THR A 336 26.75 27.30 -11.48
C THR A 336 25.87 26.06 -11.48
N CYS A 337 26.23 25.07 -10.68
CA CYS A 337 25.50 23.82 -10.52
C CYS A 337 24.87 23.74 -9.13
N TYR A 338 23.63 23.27 -9.10
CA TYR A 338 22.76 23.17 -7.94
C TYR A 338 22.37 21.72 -7.70
N TRP A 339 22.13 21.40 -6.44
CA TRP A 339 21.61 20.11 -6.00
C TRP A 339 20.52 20.32 -4.95
N VAL A 340 19.51 19.46 -4.95
CA VAL A 340 18.47 19.43 -3.92
C VAL A 340 18.10 17.99 -3.61
N SER A 341 17.77 17.71 -2.35
CA SER A 341 17.15 16.45 -1.93
C SER A 341 15.83 16.68 -1.22
N ASN A 342 14.90 15.76 -1.44
CA ASN A 342 13.61 15.71 -0.80
C ASN A 342 13.65 14.88 0.49
N GLU A 343 12.55 14.78 1.25
CA GLU A 343 12.56 14.20 2.61
C GLU A 343 12.87 12.69 2.65
N ILE A 344 12.59 11.97 1.57
CA ILE A 344 12.89 10.54 1.43
C ILE A 344 14.25 10.28 0.75
N GLY A 345 15.07 11.32 0.58
CA GLY A 345 16.43 11.22 0.05
C GLY A 345 16.54 11.10 -1.48
N LYS A 346 15.47 11.35 -2.24
CA LYS A 346 15.57 11.50 -3.70
C LYS A 346 16.12 12.88 -4.02
N SER A 347 16.99 12.96 -5.02
CA SER A 347 17.68 14.20 -5.37
C SER A 347 17.65 14.51 -6.86
N ALA A 348 17.92 15.78 -7.16
CA ALA A 348 18.11 16.30 -8.50
C ALA A 348 19.29 17.26 -8.53
N THR A 349 19.87 17.38 -9.72
CA THR A 349 21.00 18.28 -10.01
C THR A 349 20.68 19.02 -11.30
N THR A 350 20.97 20.32 -11.35
CA THR A 350 20.90 21.11 -12.58
C THR A 350 22.05 22.12 -12.60
N CYS A 351 22.41 22.63 -13.78
CA CYS A 351 23.39 23.69 -13.92
C CYS A 351 22.84 24.80 -14.80
N ALA A 352 23.10 26.05 -14.44
CA ALA A 352 22.75 27.23 -15.21
C ALA A 352 24.01 28.00 -15.62
N MET A 353 23.92 28.69 -16.76
CA MET A 353 24.98 29.54 -17.28
C MET A 353 24.87 30.95 -16.73
N VAL A 354 26.02 31.53 -16.38
CA VAL A 354 26.12 32.91 -15.89
C VAL A 354 27.04 33.69 -16.82
N ARG A 355 26.47 34.62 -17.58
CA ARG A 355 27.22 35.47 -18.51
C ARG A 355 27.53 36.81 -17.85
N VAL A 356 28.80 37.05 -17.55
CA VAL A 356 29.29 38.34 -17.07
C VAL A 356 29.59 39.24 -18.27
N ILE A 357 28.86 40.34 -18.40
CA ILE A 357 29.06 41.33 -19.48
C ILE A 357 29.86 42.53 -18.97
N LYS A 358 30.79 43.00 -19.80
CA LYS A 358 31.63 44.16 -19.49
C LYS A 358 30.76 45.40 -19.25
N VAL A 359 31.03 46.14 -18.16
CA VAL A 359 30.44 47.47 -17.97
C VAL A 359 31.13 48.41 -18.98
N PRO A 360 30.39 49.10 -19.87
CA PRO A 360 31.01 50.00 -20.82
C PRO A 360 31.72 51.14 -20.08
N ASN A 361 33.01 51.33 -20.33
CA ASN A 361 33.72 52.52 -19.88
C ASN A 361 33.05 53.74 -20.54
N LYS A 362 32.26 54.50 -19.77
CA LYS A 362 31.76 55.80 -20.22
C LYS A 362 32.91 56.78 -20.19
N ARG A 363 33.50 57.05 -21.35
CA ARG A 363 34.47 58.13 -21.49
C ARG A 363 33.76 59.44 -21.18
N ARG A 364 34.14 60.11 -20.08
CA ARG A 364 33.75 61.49 -19.83
C ARG A 364 34.82 62.39 -20.44
N PHE A 365 34.42 63.24 -21.38
CA PHE A 365 35.27 64.31 -21.86
C PHE A 365 35.30 65.39 -20.79
N VAL A 366 36.43 65.53 -20.12
CA VAL A 366 36.66 66.63 -19.18
C VAL A 366 37.47 67.68 -19.92
N SER A 367 36.90 68.87 -20.08
CA SER A 367 37.61 69.99 -20.68
C SER A 367 38.64 70.54 -19.69
N ARG A 368 39.69 71.19 -20.20
CA ARG A 368 40.70 71.86 -19.36
C ARG A 368 40.08 72.89 -18.42
N PHE A 369 39.04 73.58 -18.87
CA PHE A 369 38.26 74.54 -18.08
C PHE A 369 37.53 73.85 -16.92
N THR A 370 36.92 72.68 -17.16
CA THR A 370 36.21 71.92 -16.14
C THR A 370 37.13 71.48 -15.00
N VAL A 371 38.38 71.10 -15.29
CA VAL A 371 39.38 70.70 -14.26
C VAL A 371 39.77 71.88 -13.37
N GLN A 372 39.83 73.10 -13.92
CA GLN A 372 40.18 74.30 -13.17
C GLN A 372 39.07 74.73 -12.20
N ASP A 373 37.80 74.61 -12.63
CA ASP A 373 36.62 74.98 -11.84
C ASP A 373 36.16 73.91 -10.84
N THR A 374 36.52 72.64 -11.03
CA THR A 374 36.12 71.58 -10.07
C THR A 374 36.91 71.60 -8.77
N TYR A 375 36.23 71.47 -7.63
CA TYR A 375 36.85 71.22 -6.32
C TYR A 375 37.49 69.82 -6.27
N LEU A 376 38.77 69.74 -6.67
CA LEU A 376 39.60 68.55 -6.59
C LEU A 376 40.64 68.70 -5.47
N LYS A 377 40.97 67.61 -4.78
CA LYS A 377 42.12 67.57 -3.88
C LYS A 377 43.39 67.96 -4.66
N TRP A 378 44.26 68.74 -4.04
CA TRP A 378 45.37 69.43 -4.71
C TRP A 378 46.28 68.47 -5.49
N TRP A 379 46.62 67.30 -4.93
CA TRP A 379 47.46 66.31 -5.63
C TRP A 379 46.82 65.73 -6.90
N ARG A 380 45.49 65.52 -6.91
CA ARG A 380 44.77 65.08 -8.12
C ARG A 380 44.65 66.19 -9.16
N ARG A 381 44.56 67.45 -8.71
CA ARG A 381 44.60 68.61 -9.62
C ARG A 381 45.96 68.73 -10.29
N GLU A 382 47.05 68.57 -9.56
CA GLU A 382 48.41 68.58 -10.13
C GLU A 382 48.66 67.43 -11.10
N GLU A 383 48.26 66.21 -10.74
CA GLU A 383 48.38 65.03 -11.60
C GLU A 383 47.64 65.24 -12.93
N LEU A 384 46.37 65.64 -12.90
CA LEU A 384 45.59 65.94 -14.11
C LEU A 384 46.19 67.10 -14.92
N THR A 385 46.62 68.17 -14.26
CA THR A 385 47.23 69.33 -14.92
C THR A 385 48.54 68.95 -15.61
N SER A 386 49.36 68.09 -14.98
CA SER A 386 50.60 67.57 -15.56
C SER A 386 50.35 66.73 -16.82
N ILE A 387 49.26 65.96 -16.84
CA ILE A 387 48.83 65.14 -17.98
C ILE A 387 48.40 66.03 -19.16
N PHE A 388 47.69 67.14 -18.90
CA PHE A 388 47.34 68.12 -19.94
C PHE A 388 48.57 68.87 -20.47
N ASN A 389 49.53 69.19 -19.61
CA ASN A 389 50.71 69.98 -19.99
C ASN A 389 51.78 69.15 -20.73
N LYS A 390 51.86 67.83 -20.51
CA LYS A 390 52.83 66.94 -21.19
C LYS A 390 52.60 66.72 -22.69
N LYS A 391 51.49 67.22 -23.27
CA LYS A 391 51.09 66.92 -24.66
C LYS A 391 50.65 68.17 -25.45
N SER A 392 51.39 69.26 -25.37
CA SER A 392 51.22 70.45 -26.22
C SER A 392 51.71 70.22 -27.66
N GLY A 393 51.15 69.23 -28.37
CA GLY A 393 51.55 68.92 -29.74
C GLY A 393 50.54 68.19 -30.63
N LEU A 394 49.49 67.55 -30.11
CA LEU A 394 48.54 66.79 -30.95
C LEU A 394 47.09 66.92 -30.47
N LYS A 395 46.18 67.21 -31.42
CA LYS A 395 44.73 67.35 -31.27
C LYS A 395 44.11 66.21 -30.44
N SER A 396 43.26 66.60 -29.49
CA SER A 396 42.27 65.81 -28.72
C SER A 396 42.45 64.28 -28.72
N LYS A 397 42.95 63.71 -27.62
CA LYS A 397 42.79 62.27 -27.36
C LYS A 397 42.31 61.97 -25.94
N GLN A 398 41.62 60.83 -25.88
CA GLN A 398 40.81 60.27 -24.81
C GLN A 398 41.60 59.99 -23.51
N PHE A 399 40.91 60.11 -22.38
CA PHE A 399 41.38 59.63 -21.08
C PHE A 399 40.51 58.47 -20.58
N ASN A 400 41.14 57.44 -20.03
CA ASN A 400 40.50 56.46 -19.17
C ASN A 400 40.61 56.98 -17.75
N LEU A 401 39.48 57.13 -17.08
CA LEU A 401 39.42 57.19 -15.63
C LEU A 401 38.85 55.84 -15.24
N ASP A 402 39.70 54.98 -14.69
CA ASP A 402 39.28 53.74 -14.04
C ASP A 402 38.55 54.04 -12.73
#